data_AF-A0A2V9I2D3-F1
#
_entry.id   AF-A0A2V9I2D3-F1
#
_cell.length_a   1.000
_cell.length_b   1.000
_cell.length_c   1.000
_cell.angle_alpha   90.00
_cell.angle_beta   90.00
_cell.angle_gamma   90.00
#
_symmetry.space_group_name_H-M   'P 1'
#
loop_
_entity.id
_entity.type
_entity.pdbx_description
1 polymer ?
#
loop_
_entity_poly.entity_id
_entity_poly.type
_entity_poly.pdbx_seq_one_letter_code
_entity_poly.pdbx_strand_id
1 'polypeptide(L)'
;KTVAEPVPLHLRNPVTGLVEHLGYGKGYQYAHDAPGRLTEMQCLPDNLKDRRYYRPTDEGFERKLKEKLQAIEEWRKKYTR
;
A
#
# COMPACT_ATOMS: atom_id res chain seq x y z
N LYS A 1 2.98 -21.13 7.72
CA LYS A 1 4.33 -20.58 7.49
C LYS A 1 4.22 -19.53 6.39
N THR A 2 4.59 -18.29 6.66
CA THR A 2 4.73 -17.26 5.61
C THR A 2 6.12 -17.41 4.99
N VAL A 3 6.17 -17.60 3.67
CA VAL A 3 7.43 -17.54 2.92
C VAL A 3 7.78 -16.06 2.76
N ALA A 4 9.05 -15.70 2.96
CA ALA A 4 9.53 -14.34 2.72
C ALA A 4 9.51 -14.07 1.21
N GLU A 5 8.38 -13.60 0.71
CA GLU A 5 8.24 -13.19 -0.68
C GLU A 5 8.94 -11.85 -0.92
N PRO A 6 9.49 -11.66 -2.13
CA PRO A 6 10.23 -10.46 -2.43
C PRO A 6 9.28 -9.25 -2.49
N VAL A 7 9.85 -8.06 -2.25
CA VAL A 7 9.12 -6.78 -2.31
C VAL A 7 8.49 -6.60 -3.72
N PRO A 8 7.24 -6.11 -3.83
CA PRO A 8 6.63 -5.78 -5.11
C PRO A 8 7.52 -4.88 -5.99
N LEU A 9 7.57 -5.15 -7.30
CA LEU A 9 8.52 -4.50 -8.22
C LEU A 9 8.42 -2.98 -8.23
N HIS A 10 7.20 -2.44 -8.21
CA HIS A 10 6.95 -0.99 -8.19
C HIS A 10 7.40 -0.30 -6.90
N LEU A 11 7.69 -1.04 -5.82
CA LEU A 11 8.26 -0.50 -4.59
C LEU A 11 9.79 -0.65 -4.50
N ARG A 12 10.42 -1.35 -5.44
CA ARG A 12 11.88 -1.51 -5.45
C ARG A 12 12.55 -0.25 -5.99
N ASN A 13 13.71 0.09 -5.43
CA ASN A 13 14.48 1.24 -5.84
C ASN A 13 15.24 0.98 -7.17
N PRO A 14 14.98 1.73 -8.25
CA PRO A 14 15.71 1.60 -9.51
C PRO A 14 16.99 2.47 -9.52
N VAL A 15 18.03 2.00 -8.84
CA VAL A 15 19.28 2.78 -8.68
C VAL A 15 20.22 2.74 -9.89
N THR A 16 20.11 1.74 -10.75
CA THR A 16 20.92 1.60 -11.97
C THR A 16 20.03 1.38 -13.18
N GLY A 17 20.49 1.78 -14.37
CA GLY A 17 19.73 1.59 -15.62
C GLY A 17 19.40 0.12 -15.90
N LEU A 18 20.25 -0.82 -15.47
CA LEU A 18 19.97 -2.26 -15.57
C LEU A 18 18.75 -2.66 -14.74
N VAL A 19 18.65 -2.22 -13.47
CA VAL A 19 17.50 -2.59 -12.61
C VAL A 19 16.22 -1.86 -13.00
N GLU A 20 16.33 -0.66 -13.56
CA GLU A 20 15.21 0.05 -14.17
C GLU A 20 14.68 -0.70 -15.40
N HIS A 21 15.56 -1.21 -16.27
CA HIS A 21 15.19 -2.06 -17.40
C HIS A 21 14.54 -3.39 -16.97
N LEU A 22 14.91 -3.91 -15.79
CA LEU A 22 14.25 -5.06 -15.15
C LEU A 22 12.88 -4.70 -14.54
N GLY A 23 12.42 -3.45 -14.68
CA GLY A 23 11.10 -3.00 -14.28
C GLY A 23 10.98 -2.55 -12.82
N TYR A 24 12.10 -2.29 -12.13
CA TYR A 24 12.06 -1.80 -10.75
C TYR A 24 11.48 -0.39 -10.71
N GLY A 25 10.59 -0.12 -9.76
CA GLY A 25 9.91 1.17 -9.65
C GLY A 25 8.88 1.46 -10.76
N LYS A 26 8.77 0.61 -11.78
CA LYS A 26 7.78 0.78 -12.85
C LYS A 26 6.37 0.67 -12.28
N GLY A 27 5.54 1.69 -12.49
CA GLY A 27 4.19 1.75 -11.95
C GLY A 27 4.11 2.22 -10.50
N TYR A 28 5.20 2.70 -9.90
CA TYR A 28 5.15 3.38 -8.61
C TYR A 28 4.24 4.60 -8.67
N GLN A 29 3.30 4.71 -7.73
CA GLN A 29 2.41 5.85 -7.63
C GLN A 29 2.86 6.74 -6.47
N TYR A 30 3.30 7.96 -6.78
CA TYR A 30 3.65 8.91 -5.73
C TYR A 30 2.37 9.45 -5.08
N ALA A 31 2.11 9.03 -3.84
CA ALA A 31 0.83 9.28 -3.19
C ALA A 31 0.50 10.77 -2.99
N HIS A 32 1.50 11.65 -2.91
CA HIS A 32 1.24 13.08 -2.73
C HIS A 32 0.66 13.77 -3.96
N ASP A 33 0.87 13.21 -5.15
CA ASP A 33 0.34 13.74 -6.41
C ASP A 33 -1.05 13.17 -6.73
N ALA A 34 -1.44 12.08 -6.08
CA ALA A 34 -2.72 11.43 -6.31
C ALA A 34 -3.89 12.22 -5.68
N PRO A 35 -5.08 12.22 -6.29
CA PRO A 35 -6.27 12.86 -5.73
C PRO A 35 -6.61 12.24 -4.37
N GLY A 36 -6.77 13.09 -3.34
CA GLY A 36 -7.00 12.64 -1.96
C GLY A 36 -5.74 12.14 -1.24
N ARG A 37 -4.56 12.25 -1.86
CA ARG A 37 -3.26 11.79 -1.34
C ARG A 37 -3.21 10.29 -1.00
N LEU A 38 -4.00 9.50 -1.74
CA LEU A 38 -4.14 8.05 -1.56
C LEU A 38 -3.89 7.33 -2.87
N THR A 39 -3.32 6.13 -2.78
CA THR A 39 -3.03 5.28 -3.93
C THR A 39 -3.58 3.88 -3.72
N GLU A 40 -3.83 3.21 -4.84
CA GLU A 40 -4.29 1.82 -4.89
C GLU A 40 -3.12 0.84 -5.00
N MET A 41 -1.89 1.34 -5.04
CA MET A 41 -0.71 0.50 -5.21
C MET A 41 -0.63 -0.53 -4.08
N GLN A 42 -0.36 -1.77 -4.47
CA GLN A 42 -0.19 -2.86 -3.52
C GLN A 42 1.13 -2.68 -2.76
N CYS A 43 1.07 -2.62 -1.42
CA CYS A 43 2.28 -2.47 -0.61
C CYS A 43 2.82 -3.80 -0.07
N LEU A 44 1.93 -4.74 0.22
CA LEU A 44 2.30 -6.07 0.73
C LEU A 44 2.53 -7.04 -0.45
N PRO A 45 3.41 -8.05 -0.31
CA PRO A 45 3.53 -9.11 -1.31
C PRO A 45 2.21 -9.86 -1.50
N ASP A 46 2.09 -10.61 -2.60
CA ASP A 46 0.84 -11.26 -3.01
C ASP A 46 0.29 -12.22 -1.96
N ASN A 47 1.17 -12.94 -1.25
CA ASN A 47 0.77 -13.82 -0.16
C ASN A 47 0.25 -13.12 1.10
N LEU A 48 0.48 -11.81 1.23
CA LEU A 48 0.07 -10.99 2.37
C LEU A 48 -0.93 -9.89 1.99
N LYS A 49 -1.32 -9.77 0.72
CA LYS A 49 -2.12 -8.63 0.21
C LYS A 49 -3.40 -8.34 1.01
N ASP A 50 -4.04 -9.38 1.56
CA ASP A 50 -5.29 -9.26 2.32
C ASP A 50 -5.09 -9.30 3.85
N ARG A 51 -3.83 -9.31 4.31
CA ARG A 51 -3.52 -9.41 5.74
C ARG A 51 -3.67 -8.07 6.44
N ARG A 52 -4.31 -8.10 7.61
CA ARG A 52 -4.47 -6.93 8.49
C ARG A 52 -3.85 -7.23 9.85
N TYR A 53 -2.81 -6.48 10.18
CA TYR A 53 -2.08 -6.61 11.45
C TYR A 53 -2.56 -5.62 12.51
N TYR A 54 -2.82 -4.37 12.10
CA TYR A 54 -3.27 -3.34 13.02
C TYR A 54 -4.81 -3.33 13.11
N ARG A 55 -5.31 -3.44 14.34
CA ARG A 55 -6.74 -3.36 14.68
C ARG A 55 -6.88 -2.31 15.78
N PRO A 56 -7.19 -1.04 15.42
CA PRO A 56 -7.29 0.02 16.41
C PRO A 56 -8.44 -0.26 17.38
N THR A 57 -8.22 0.09 18.65
CA THR A 57 -9.25 0.10 19.68
C THR A 57 -10.09 1.37 19.59
N ASP A 58 -11.13 1.45 20.43
CA ASP A 58 -11.98 2.63 20.55
C ASP A 58 -11.50 3.62 21.63
N GLU A 59 -10.34 3.33 22.24
CA GLU A 59 -9.81 4.09 23.36
C GLU A 59 -8.94 5.27 22.89
N GLY A 60 -9.19 6.45 23.47
CA GLY A 60 -8.36 7.65 23.27
C GLY A 60 -8.21 8.07 21.80
N PHE A 61 -6.96 8.17 21.34
CA PHE A 61 -6.63 8.61 19.98
C PHE A 61 -6.87 7.54 18.92
N GLU A 62 -6.88 6.25 19.30
CA GLU A 62 -7.09 5.15 18.36
C GLU A 62 -8.47 5.19 17.70
N ARG A 63 -9.48 5.75 18.39
CA ARG A 63 -10.79 6.01 17.80
C ARG A 63 -10.72 6.85 16.52
N LYS A 64 -9.93 7.94 16.53
CA LYS A 64 -9.72 8.80 15.35
C LYS A 64 -8.94 8.08 14.25
N LEU A 65 -7.97 7.24 14.63
CA LEU A 65 -7.23 6.39 13.68
C LEU A 65 -8.15 5.37 13.02
N LYS A 66 -9.06 4.76 13.78
CA LYS A 66 -10.07 3.81 13.29
C LYS A 66 -10.98 4.46 12.25
N GLU A 67 -11.54 5.63 12.55
CA GLU A 67 -12.34 6.42 11.61
C GLU A 67 -11.58 6.73 10.32
N LYS A 68 -10.31 7.16 10.43
CA LYS A 68 -9.45 7.44 9.27
C LYS A 68 -9.18 6.19 8.43
N LEU A 69 -8.90 5.05 9.08
CA LEU A 69 -8.65 3.78 8.38
C LEU A 69 -9.91 3.28 7.65
N GLN A 70 -11.09 3.45 8.26
CA GLN A 70 -12.37 3.14 7.61
C GLN A 70 -12.59 4.01 6.38
N ALA A 71 -12.37 5.32 6.46
CA ALA A 71 -12.49 6.22 5.32
C ALA A 71 -11.55 5.84 4.16
N ILE A 72 -10.31 5.42 4.45
CA ILE A 72 -9.36 4.95 3.43
C ILE A 72 -9.86 3.64 2.79
N GLU A 73 -10.41 2.72 3.57
CA GLU A 73 -10.96 1.47 3.04
C GLU A 73 -12.18 1.70 2.15
N GLU A 74 -13.08 2.61 2.53
CA GLU A 74 -14.22 3.01 1.70
C GLU A 74 -13.77 3.69 0.41
N TRP A 75 -12.77 4.57 0.49
CA TRP A 75 -12.17 5.20 -0.69
C TRP A 75 -11.63 4.13 -1.66
N ARG A 76 -10.88 3.14 -1.16
CA ARG A 76 -10.38 2.02 -1.99
C ARG A 76 -11.52 1.25 -2.67
N LYS A 77 -12.58 0.91 -1.93
CA LYS A 77 -13.75 0.19 -2.49
C LYS A 77 -14.46 0.97 -3.60
N LYS A 78 -14.46 2.31 -3.54
CA LYS A 78 -15.06 3.18 -4.57
C LYS A 78 -14.18 3.29 -5.82
N TYR A 79 -12.87 3.30 -5.65
CA TYR A 79 -11.91 3.54 -6.73
C TYR A 79 -11.55 2.25 -7.50
N THR A 80 -11.55 1.10 -6.83
CA THR A 80 -11.29 -0.21 -7.44
C THR A 80 -12.50 -0.77 -8.23
N ARG A 81 -13.59 -0.02 -8.37
CA ARG A 81 -14.83 -0.43 -9.08
C ARG A 81 -14.97 0.30 -10.41
#